data_AF-A0A1H9UC75-F1
#
_entry.id   AF-A0A1H9UC75-F1
#
_cell.length_a   1.000
_cell.length_b   1.000
_cell.length_c   1.000
_cell.angle_alpha   90.00
_cell.angle_beta   90.00
_cell.angle_gamma   90.00
#
_symmetry.space_group_name_H-M   'P 1'
#
loop_
_entity.id
_entity.type
_entity.pdbx_description
1 polymer ?
#
loop_
_entity_poly.entity_id
_entity_poly.type
_entity_poly.pdbx_seq_one_letter_code
_entity_poly.pdbx_strand_id
1 'polypeptide(L)' 'MEISQLLSLLPEERLTELALSTNVNRYSKKLQGELVFKLLLHCILCFKDNSLRTMESAYESIAFKLLNADR' A
#
# COMPACT_ATOMS: atom_id res chain seq x y z
N MET A 1 -1.58 16.99 -4.23
CA MET A 1 -1.77 16.47 -2.87
C MET A 1 -0.68 15.43 -2.64
N GLU A 2 0.21 15.66 -1.69
CA GLU A 2 1.35 14.77 -1.43
C GLU A 2 0.83 13.45 -0.83
N ILE A 3 1.20 12.30 -1.41
CA ILE A 3 0.70 10.97 -0.98
C ILE A 3 1.10 10.68 0.47
N SER A 4 2.25 11.19 0.91
CA SER A 4 2.71 11.13 2.29
C SER A 4 1.73 11.77 3.27
N GLN A 5 1.07 12.88 2.90
CA GLN A 5 0.06 13.54 3.71
C GLN A 5 -1.24 12.75 3.77
N LEU A 6 -1.61 12.03 2.71
CA LEU A 6 -2.80 11.18 2.75
C LEU A 6 -2.56 9.93 3.59
N LEU A 7 -1.38 9.32 3.47
CA LEU A 7 -1.00 8.15 4.24
C LEU A 7 -0.77 8.47 5.72
N SER A 8 -0.42 9.71 6.07
CA SER A 8 -0.36 10.13 7.48
C SER A 8 -1.74 10.30 8.12
N LEU A 9 -2.79 10.52 7.32
CA LEU A 9 -4.18 10.59 7.80
C LEU A 9 -4.81 9.20 8.00
N LEU A 10 -4.19 8.14 7.48
CA LEU A 10 -4.68 6.77 7.65
C LEU A 10 -4.09 6.15 8.93
N PRO A 11 -4.91 5.80 9.93
CA PRO A 11 -4.43 5.14 11.14
C PRO A 11 -3.98 3.72 10.81
N GLU A 12 -2.81 3.31 11.30
CA GLU A 12 -2.25 1.98 11.05
C GLU A 12 -3.09 0.86 11.67
N GLU A 13 -3.73 1.15 12.80
CA GLU A 13 -4.68 0.25 13.47
C GLU A 13 -5.83 -0.13 12.52
N ARG A 14 -6.34 0.84 11.73
CA ARG A 14 -7.41 0.59 10.77
C ARG A 14 -6.95 -0.28 9.61
N LEU A 15 -5.70 -0.14 9.17
CA LEU A 15 -5.12 -1.00 8.14
C LEU A 15 -4.92 -2.43 8.66
N THR A 16 -4.55 -2.57 9.94
CA THR A 16 -4.42 -3.87 10.61
C THR A 16 -5.77 -4.56 10.75
N GLU A 17 -6.80 -3.87 11.26
CA GLU A 17 -8.17 -4.36 11.35
C GLU A 17 -8.69 -4.81 9.98
N LEU A 18 -8.43 -4.01 8.94
CA LEU A 18 -8.86 -4.30 7.59
C LEU A 18 -8.15 -5.53 7.04
N ALA A 19 -6.84 -5.68 7.29
CA ALA A 19 -6.09 -6.85 6.88
C ALA A 19 -6.57 -8.14 7.57
N LEU A 20 -6.98 -8.05 8.84
CA LEU A 20 -7.60 -9.15 9.58
C LEU A 20 -8.97 -9.50 9.01
N SER A 21 -9.84 -8.51 8.80
CA SER A 21 -11.21 -8.72 8.30
C SER A 21 -11.25 -9.33 6.90
N THR A 22 -10.31 -8.95 6.04
CA THR A 22 -10.20 -9.41 4.64
C THR A 22 -9.39 -10.69 4.49
N ASN A 23 -8.72 -11.16 5.55
CA ASN A 23 -7.80 -12.30 5.52
C ASN A 23 -6.71 -12.19 4.44
N VAL A 24 -6.35 -10.98 4.02
CA VAL A 24 -5.36 -10.76 2.95
C VAL A 24 -3.96 -11.27 3.34
N ASN A 25 -3.67 -11.33 4.64
CA ASN A 25 -2.43 -11.87 5.18
C ASN A 25 -2.38 -13.41 5.26
N ARG A 26 -3.47 -14.12 4.95
CA ARG A 26 -3.60 -15.56 5.21
C ARG A 26 -2.53 -16.40 4.50
N TYR A 27 -2.09 -15.99 3.31
CA TYR A 27 -1.15 -16.74 2.47
C TYR A 27 0.16 -16.01 2.20
N SER A 28 0.30 -14.78 2.68
CA SER A 28 1.43 -13.92 2.34
C SER A 28 2.30 -13.67 3.55
N LYS A 29 3.55 -14.13 3.49
CA LYS A 29 4.58 -13.85 4.53
C LYS A 29 5.38 -12.57 4.26
N LYS A 30 5.43 -12.12 3.00
CA LYS A 30 6.27 -10.99 2.55
C LYS A 30 5.47 -9.73 2.25
N LEU A 31 4.25 -9.88 1.74
CA LEU A 31 3.40 -8.78 1.32
C LEU A 31 2.25 -8.65 2.32
N GLN A 32 2.46 -7.87 3.38
CA GLN A 32 1.41 -7.65 4.37
C GLN A 32 0.28 -6.78 3.80
N GLY A 33 -0.93 -7.00 4.29
CA GLY A 33 -2.17 -6.38 3.83
C GLY A 33 -2.15 -4.86 3.94
N GLU A 34 -1.49 -4.35 4.99
CA GLU A 34 -1.22 -2.93 5.13
C GLU A 34 -0.42 -2.39 3.93
N LEU A 35 0.64 -3.08 3.55
CA LEU A 35 1.50 -2.74 2.41
C LEU A 35 0.73 -2.82 1.09
N VAL A 36 -0.14 -3.83 0.94
CA VAL A 36 -1.05 -3.97 -0.22
C VAL A 36 -2.00 -2.78 -0.30
N PHE A 37 -2.55 -2.34 0.83
CA PHE A 37 -3.47 -1.20 0.88
C PHE A 37 -2.77 0.11 0.51
N LYS A 38 -1.58 0.34 1.07
CA LYS A 38 -0.74 1.49 0.73
C LYS A 38 -0.36 1.48 -0.76
N LEU A 39 -0.05 0.31 -1.31
CA LEU A 39 0.25 0.14 -2.73
C LEU A 39 -0.96 0.43 -3.62
N LEU A 40 -2.14 -0.10 -3.27
CA LEU A 40 -3.38 0.18 -3.99
C LEU A 40 -3.69 1.68 -4.01
N LEU A 41 -3.60 2.35 -2.86
CA LEU A 41 -3.87 3.78 -2.77
C LEU A 41 -2.87 4.61 -3.58
N HIS A 42 -1.59 4.28 -3.48
CA HIS A 42 -0.55 4.90 -4.29
C HIS A 42 -0.85 4.73 -5.78
N CYS A 43 -1.25 3.53 -6.21
CA CYS A 43 -1.53 3.27 -7.61
C CYS A 43 -2.76 4.00 -8.13
N ILE A 44 -3.84 4.08 -7.34
CA ILE A 44 -5.06 4.84 -7.68
C ILE A 44 -4.77 6.33 -7.89
N LEU A 45 -3.81 6.89 -7.16
CA LEU A 45 -3.49 8.31 -7.20
C LEU A 45 -2.45 8.68 -8.27
N CYS A 46 -1.47 7.79 -8.50
CA CYS A 46 -0.35 8.06 -9.40
C CYS A 46 -0.58 7.60 -10.84
N PHE A 47 -1.42 6.59 -11.05
CA PHE A 47 -1.54 5.93 -12.35
C PHE A 47 -2.98 5.97 -12.85
N LYS A 48 -3.13 6.10 -14.16
CA LYS A 48 -4.42 6.07 -14.83
C LYS A 48 -5.11 4.70 -14.72
N ASP A 49 -4.32 3.62 -14.76
CA ASP A 49 -4.79 2.24 -14.73
C ASP A 49 -4.12 1.47 -13.60
N ASN A 50 -4.92 0.90 -12.70
CA ASN A 50 -4.45 0.12 -11.56
C ASN A 50 -4.38 -1.38 -11.89
N SER A 51 -3.57 -1.73 -12.89
CA SER A 51 -3.34 -3.13 -13.26
C SER A 51 -2.37 -3.80 -12.28
N LEU A 52 -2.43 -5.13 -12.18
CA LEU A 52 -1.48 -5.90 -11.36
C LEU A 52 -0.02 -5.60 -11.73
N ARG A 53 0.27 -5.45 -13.03
CA ARG A 53 1.59 -5.08 -13.55
C ARG A 53 2.00 -3.67 -13.12
N THR A 54 1.06 -2.73 -13.10
CA THR A 54 1.29 -1.37 -12.58
C THR A 54 1.64 -1.42 -11.10
N MET A 55 0.88 -2.20 -10.32
CA MET A 55 1.13 -2.37 -8.89
C MET A 55 2.49 -3.01 -8.61
N GLU A 56 2.88 -4.03 -9.37
CA GLU A 56 4.20 -4.67 -9.24
C GLU A 56 5.33 -3.68 -9.53
N SER A 57 5.23 -2.93 -10.62
CA SER A 57 6.21 -1.89 -10.96
C SER A 57 6.28 -0.77 -9.92
N ALA A 58 5.13 -0.35 -9.39
CA ALA A 58 5.07 0.66 -8.33
C ALA A 58 5.68 0.14 -7.03
N TYR A 59 5.44 -1.12 -6.66
CA TYR A 59 6.01 -1.76 -5.48
C TYR A 59 7.53 -1.81 -5.52
N GLU A 60 8.10 -2.08 -6.70
CA GLU A 60 9.55 -2.12 -6.88
C GLU A 60 10.20 -0.73 -6.93
N SER A 61 9.41 0.32 -7.17
CA SER A 61 9.88 1.69 -7.32
C SER A 61 10.54 2.23 -6.06
N ILE A 62 11.58 3.06 -6.26
CA ILE A 62 12.27 3.75 -5.16
C ILE A 62 11.31 4.68 -4.42
N ALA A 63 10.39 5.35 -5.14
CA ALA A 63 9.41 6.25 -4.55
C ALA A 63 8.51 5.56 -3.54
N PHE A 64 7.96 4.39 -3.90
CA PHE A 64 7.11 3.62 -2.98
C PHE A 64 7.90 3.05 -1.80
N LYS A 65 9.12 2.59 -2.03
CA LYS A 65 10.01 2.09 -0.96
C LYS A 65 10.36 3.19 0.04
N LEU A 66 10.75 4.38 -0.41
CA LEU A 66 11.05 5.53 0.46
C LEU A 66 9.85 5.94 1.28
N LEU A 67 8.67 5.94 0.68
CA LEU A 67 7.41 6.26 1.36
C LEU A 67 7.03 5.25 2.45
N ASN A 68 7.61 4.04 2.44
CA ASN A 68 7.44 3.01 3.46
C ASN A 68 8.72 2.71 4.26
N ALA A 69 9.82 3.45 4.07
CA ALA A 69 11.10 3.16 4.72
C ALA A 69 11.21 3.67 6.16
N ASP A 70 10.38 4.67 6.52
CA ASP A 70 10.41 5.39 7.80
C ASP A 70 9.30 4.94 8.80
N ARG A 71 8.73 3.74 8.63
CA ARG A 71 7.64 3.22 9.49
C ARG A 71 7.85 1.77 9.85
#